data_AF-X0XM05-F1
#
_entry.id   AF-X0XM05-F1
#
_cell.length_a   1.000
_cell.length_b   1.000
_cell.length_c   1.000
_cell.angle_alpha   90.00
_cell.angle_beta   90.00
_cell.angle_gamma   90.00
#
_symmetry.space_group_name_H-M   'P 1'
#
loop_
_entity.id
_entity.type
_entity.pdbx_description
1 polymer ?
#
loop_
_entity_poly.entity_id
_entity_poly.type
_entity_poly.pdbx_seq_one_letter_code
_entity_poly.pdbx_strand_id
1 'polypeptide(L)'
;YPECAINLAHGVVYLASAPKNRASYDALRSAQKDVSRFGNLPIPMHLRNAPTKLMKKVGYGKGYEKYPDKSKSLLPDRLKGRKYYRKEE
;
A
#
# COMPACT_ATOMS: atom_id res chain seq x y z
N TYR A 1 -26.95 -19.42 16.60
CA TYR A 1 -26.66 -20.79 16.12
C TYR A 1 -25.37 -21.26 16.78
N PRO A 2 -25.31 -22.46 17.39
CA PRO A 2 -24.32 -22.75 18.43
C PRO A 2 -22.87 -22.89 17.93
N GLU A 3 -22.65 -23.46 16.75
CA GLU A 3 -21.29 -23.72 16.24
C GLU A 3 -20.52 -22.45 15.87
N CYS A 4 -21.21 -21.41 15.41
CA CYS A 4 -20.60 -20.11 15.13
C CYS A 4 -20.01 -19.49 16.42
N ALA A 5 -20.68 -19.69 17.56
CA ALA A 5 -20.21 -19.17 18.84
C ALA A 5 -18.86 -19.78 19.25
N ILE A 6 -18.59 -21.05 18.90
CA ILE A 6 -17.32 -21.73 19.21
C ILE A 6 -16.17 -21.08 18.44
N ASN A 7 -16.35 -20.86 17.13
CA ASN A 7 -15.32 -20.21 16.29
C ASN A 7 -15.06 -18.76 16.72
N LEU A 8 -16.12 -18.02 17.05
CA LEU A 8 -15.98 -16.65 17.54
C LEU A 8 -15.27 -16.60 18.90
N ALA A 9 -15.61 -17.48 19.84
CA ALA A 9 -14.94 -17.56 21.14
C ALA A 9 -13.44 -17.84 20.99
N HIS A 10 -13.08 -18.82 20.15
CA HIS A 10 -11.68 -19.14 19.86
C HIS A 10 -10.94 -17.95 19.23
N GLY A 11 -11.54 -17.31 18.21
CA GLY A 11 -10.95 -16.14 17.55
C GLY A 11 -10.74 -14.95 18.49
N VAL A 12 -11.70 -14.69 19.39
CA VAL A 12 -11.60 -13.62 20.38
C VAL A 12 -10.44 -13.86 21.35
N VAL A 13 -10.32 -15.07 21.91
CA VAL A 13 -9.21 -15.41 22.83
C VAL A 13 -7.86 -15.32 22.12
N TYR A 14 -7.76 -15.80 20.88
CA TYR A 14 -6.55 -15.70 20.08
C TYR A 14 -6.13 -14.24 19.85
N LEU A 15 -7.05 -13.40 19.38
CA LEU A 15 -6.78 -11.98 19.15
C LEU A 15 -6.49 -11.23 20.44
N ALA A 16 -7.16 -11.57 21.55
CA ALA A 16 -6.96 -10.95 22.85
C ALA A 16 -5.57 -11.26 23.45
N SER A 17 -5.05 -12.47 23.24
CA SER A 17 -3.74 -12.89 23.75
C SER A 17 -2.56 -12.51 22.84
N ALA A 18 -2.80 -12.21 21.55
CA ALA A 18 -1.74 -11.81 20.63
C ALA A 18 -1.07 -10.46 20.99
N PRO A 19 0.21 -10.23 20.62
CA PRO A 19 0.84 -8.91 20.68
C PRO A 19 0.01 -7.86 19.91
N LYS A 20 -0.16 -6.68 20.49
CA LYS A 20 -0.93 -5.59 19.88
C LYS A 20 0.00 -4.59 19.23
N ASN A 21 -0.30 -4.22 17.99
CA ASN A 21 0.42 -3.21 17.25
C ASN A 21 -0.56 -2.45 16.33
N ARG A 22 -0.48 -1.11 16.30
CA ARG A 22 -1.35 -0.27 15.46
C ARG A 22 -0.62 0.35 14.26
N ALA A 23 0.68 0.13 14.10
CA ALA A 23 1.50 0.75 13.06
C ALA A 23 0.95 0.55 11.64
N SER A 24 0.46 -0.65 11.30
CA SER A 24 -0.16 -0.90 9.99
C SER A 24 -1.46 -0.12 9.79
N TYR A 25 -2.28 0.00 10.85
CA TYR A 25 -3.51 0.78 10.82
C TYR A 25 -3.20 2.26 10.64
N ASP A 26 -2.28 2.81 11.43
CA ASP A 26 -1.92 4.22 11.39
C ASP A 26 -1.25 4.59 10.07
N ALA A 27 -0.42 3.70 9.52
CA ALA A 27 0.17 3.85 8.19
C ALA A 27 -0.90 3.95 7.09
N LEU A 28 -1.90 3.07 7.11
CA LEU A 28 -3.02 3.12 6.17
C LEU A 28 -3.81 4.42 6.32
N ARG A 29 -4.13 4.84 7.55
CA ARG A 29 -4.84 6.11 7.79
C ARG A 29 -4.03 7.31 7.32
N SER A 30 -2.71 7.30 7.50
CA SER A 30 -1.85 8.36 7.00
C SER A 30 -1.83 8.41 5.46
N ALA A 31 -1.76 7.26 4.80
CA ALA A 31 -1.81 7.21 3.33
C ALA A 31 -3.16 7.69 2.79
N GLN A 32 -4.27 7.29 3.43
CA GLN A 32 -5.61 7.75 3.07
C GLN A 32 -5.77 9.27 3.21
N LYS A 33 -5.19 9.88 4.26
CA LYS A 33 -5.18 11.33 4.42
C LYS A 33 -4.48 12.04 3.25
N ASP A 34 -3.33 11.52 2.80
CA ASP A 34 -2.63 12.08 1.65
C ASP A 34 -3.43 11.91 0.35
N VAL A 35 -4.15 10.79 0.17
CA VAL A 35 -5.09 10.60 -0.96
C VAL A 35 -6.20 11.66 -0.93
N SER A 36 -6.84 11.88 0.23
CA SER A 36 -7.88 12.91 0.37
C SER A 36 -7.34 14.33 0.15
N ARG A 37 -6.09 14.59 0.56
CA ARG A 37 -5.47 15.92 0.46
C ARG A 37 -5.00 16.26 -0.96
N PHE A 38 -4.41 15.29 -1.66
CA PHE A 38 -3.75 15.53 -2.94
C PHE A 38 -4.55 15.06 -4.16
N GLY A 39 -5.61 14.29 -3.94
CA GLY A 39 -6.46 13.76 -5.00
C GLY A 39 -5.70 12.84 -5.95
N ASN A 40 -6.02 12.92 -7.24
CA ASN A 40 -5.53 12.01 -8.27
C ASN A 40 -4.13 12.40 -8.77
N LEU A 41 -3.12 12.21 -7.92
CA LEU A 41 -1.73 12.35 -8.35
C LEU A 41 -1.41 11.37 -9.50
N PRO A 42 -0.60 11.79 -10.49
CA PRO A 42 -0.28 10.95 -11.63
C PRO A 42 0.54 9.73 -11.21
N ILE A 43 0.18 8.57 -11.78
CA ILE A 43 0.96 7.34 -11.61
C ILE A 43 2.33 7.54 -12.29
N PRO A 44 3.46 7.19 -11.62
CA PRO A 44 4.79 7.22 -12.24
C PRO A 44 4.83 6.45 -13.56
N MET A 45 5.49 7.01 -14.59
CA MET A 45 5.51 6.44 -15.95
C MET A 45 5.98 4.97 -15.98
N HIS A 46 6.98 4.65 -15.16
CA HIS A 46 7.55 3.30 -15.06
C HIS A 46 6.60 2.28 -14.41
N LEU A 47 5.49 2.70 -13.79
CA LEU A 47 4.46 1.83 -13.20
C LEU A 47 3.19 1.73 -14.05
N ARG A 48 3.06 2.55 -15.10
CA ARG A 48 1.86 2.56 -15.94
C ARG A 48 1.79 1.30 -16.80
N ASN A 49 0.59 0.75 -16.94
CA ASN A 49 0.34 -0.30 -17.92
C ASN A 49 0.47 0.26 -19.36
N ALA A 50 1.01 -0.54 -20.27
CA ALA A 50 1.20 -0.19 -21.67
C ALA A 50 0.68 -1.28 -22.62
N PRO A 51 -0.63 -1.59 -22.59
CA PRO A 51 -1.21 -2.67 -23.39
C PRO A 51 -1.28 -2.33 -24.88
N THR A 52 -1.42 -1.04 -25.25
CA THR A 52 -1.54 -0.62 -26.64
C THR A 52 -0.19 -0.23 -27.25
N LYS A 53 -0.07 -0.31 -28.58
CA LYS A 53 1.12 0.16 -29.31
C LYS A 53 1.38 1.65 -29.07
N LEU A 54 0.33 2.47 -29.02
CA LEU A 54 0.44 3.91 -28.76
C LEU A 54 1.03 4.16 -27.36
N MET A 55 0.52 3.48 -26.33
CA MET A 55 1.01 3.63 -24.95
C MET A 55 2.50 3.28 -24.81
N LYS A 56 2.96 2.21 -25.47
CA LYS A 56 4.39 1.86 -25.50
C LYS A 56 5.22 2.94 -26.21
N LYS A 57 4.72 3.49 -27.32
CA LYS A 57 5.41 4.57 -28.08
C LYS A 57 5.58 5.84 -27.25
N VAL A 58 4.58 6.22 -26.46
CA VAL A 58 4.66 7.39 -25.56
C VAL A 58 5.34 7.09 -24.22
N GLY A 59 5.95 5.91 -24.07
CA GLY A 59 6.83 5.57 -22.95
C GLY A 59 6.14 5.02 -21.70
N TYR A 60 4.87 4.60 -21.77
CA TYR A 60 4.20 3.97 -20.63
C TYR A 60 4.90 2.65 -20.28
N GLY A 61 5.14 2.41 -18.99
CA GLY A 61 5.83 1.21 -18.52
C GLY A 61 7.33 1.15 -18.86
N LYS A 62 7.88 2.20 -19.51
CA LYS A 62 9.32 2.25 -19.82
C LYS A 62 10.11 2.35 -18.52
N GLY A 63 11.09 1.46 -18.35
CA GLY A 63 11.88 1.37 -17.12
C GLY A 63 11.14 0.70 -15.95
N TYR A 64 10.08 -0.05 -16.22
CA TYR A 64 9.47 -0.93 -15.22
C TYR A 64 10.46 -1.99 -14.77
N GLU A 65 10.53 -2.21 -13.47
CA GLU A 65 11.29 -3.27 -12.83
C GLU A 65 10.33 -4.05 -11.95
N LYS A 66 10.36 -5.39 -12.04
CA LYS A 66 9.49 -6.24 -11.22
C LYS A 66 9.77 -6.09 -9.72
N TYR A 67 11.05 -5.97 -9.38
CA TYR A 67 11.55 -5.82 -8.00
C TYR A 67 12.60 -4.70 -7.97
N PRO A 68 12.15 -3.44 -7.96
CA PRO A 68 13.07 -2.32 -7.91
C PRO A 68 13.77 -2.24 -6.56
N ASP A 69 15.01 -1.76 -6.55
CA ASP A 69 15.72 -1.46 -5.31
C ASP A 69 15.02 -0.34 -4.53
N LYS A 70 15.25 -0.31 -3.20
CA LYS A 70 14.70 0.67 -2.25
C LYS A 70 15.03 2.12 -2.62
N SER A 71 16.08 2.35 -3.41
CA SER A 71 16.43 3.68 -3.92
C SER A 71 15.41 4.24 -4.91
N LYS A 72 14.63 3.38 -5.59
CA LYS A 72 13.65 3.80 -6.59
C LYS A 72 12.28 4.04 -5.97
N SER A 73 11.79 5.28 -6.07
CA SER A 73 10.46 5.66 -5.56
C SER A 73 9.36 5.08 -6.44
N LEU A 74 8.42 4.38 -5.80
CA LEU A 74 7.17 3.91 -6.41
C LEU A 74 6.00 4.89 -6.20
N LEU A 75 6.22 5.90 -5.36
CA LEU A 75 5.24 6.93 -5.08
C LEU A 75 5.27 8.02 -6.17
N PRO A 76 4.14 8.72 -6.39
CA PRO A 76 4.11 9.94 -7.20
C PRO A 76 5.11 10.99 -6.69
N ASP A 77 5.54 11.88 -7.57
CA ASP A 77 6.60 12.87 -7.26
C ASP A 77 6.30 13.71 -6.00
N ARG A 78 5.05 14.11 -5.80
CA ARG A 78 4.61 14.87 -4.61
C ARG A 78 4.69 14.10 -3.29
N LEU A 79 4.75 12.78 -3.35
CA LEU A 79 4.84 11.89 -2.18
C LEU A 79 6.19 11.18 -2.10
N LYS A 80 7.16 11.56 -2.94
CA LYS A 80 8.48 10.95 -2.98
C LYS A 80 9.14 11.05 -1.59
N GLY A 81 9.64 9.91 -1.10
CA GLY A 81 10.27 9.80 0.21
C GLY A 81 9.32 9.69 1.41
N ARG A 82 8.00 9.74 1.20
CA ARG A 82 7.04 9.44 2.28
C ARG A 82 7.21 8.00 2.78
N LYS A 83 7.24 7.85 4.10
CA LYS A 83 7.20 6.56 4.81
C LYS A 83 6.01 6.54 5.74
N TYR A 84 5.02 5.72 5.42
CA TYR A 84 3.80 5.58 6.23
C TYR A 84 3.96 4.52 7.31
N TYR A 85 4.42 3.33 6.94
CA TYR A 85 4.69 2.27 7.89
C TYR A 85 6.02 2.49 8.60
N ARG A 86 5.98 2.45 9.93
CA ARG A 86 7.14 2.46 10.80
C ARG A 86 7.02 1.24 11.68
N LYS A 87 8.05 0.40 11.71
CA LYS A 87 8.08 -0.71 12.64
C LYS A 87 8.26 -0.10 14.02
N GLU A 88 7.29 -0.28 14.91
CA GLU A 88 7.49 -0.03 16.34
C GLU A 88 8.44 -1.11 16.85
N GLU A 89 9.42 -0.71 17.66
CA GLU A 89 10.34 -1.63 18.34
C GLU A 89 9.61 -2.45 19.42
#